data_AF-A0A382GVZ4-F1
#
_entry.id   AF-A0A382GVZ4-F1
#
_cell.length_a   1.000
_cell.length_b   1.000
_cell.length_c   1.000
_cell.angle_alpha   90.00
_cell.angle_beta   90.00
_cell.angle_gamma   90.00
#
_symmetry.space_group_name_H-M   'P 1'
#
loop_
_entity.id
_entity.type
_entity.pdbx_description
1 polymer ?
#
loop_
_entity_poly.entity_id
_entity_poly.type
_entity_poly.pdbx_seq_one_letter_code
_entity_poly.pdbx_strand_id
1 'polypeptide(L)' 'MEKIKALLEWHEGMCWKYIDMFNLTDYQALWISWAKGLILGLLLWWIF' A
#
# COMPACT_ATOMS: atom_id res chain seq x y z
N MET A 1 -10.56 7.94 17.96
CA MET A 1 -10.04 8.57 16.73
C MET A 1 -8.51 8.59 16.67
N GLU A 2 -7.80 8.89 17.77
CA GLU A 2 -6.33 8.90 17.80
C GLU A 2 -5.65 7.61 17.33
N LYS A 3 -6.17 6.43 17.73
CA LYS A 3 -5.57 5.14 17.33
C LYS A 3 -5.61 4.88 15.82
N ILE A 4 -6.67 5.32 15.13
CA ILE A 4 -6.78 5.19 13.68
C ILE A 4 -5.78 6.11 13.01
N LYS A 5 -5.65 7.35 13.50
CA LYS A 5 -4.66 8.31 13.00
C LYS A 5 -3.23 7.77 13.16
N ALA A 6 -2.88 7.26 14.35
CA ALA A 6 -1.57 6.66 14.59
C ALA A 6 -1.29 5.46 13.67
N LEU A 7 -2.30 4.65 13.36
CA LEU A 7 -2.16 3.52 12.45
C LEU A 7 -1.96 3.99 10.99
N LEU A 8 -2.66 5.04 10.57
CA LEU A 8 -2.48 5.62 9.23
C LEU A 8 -1.09 6.25 9.09
N GLU A 9 -0.62 7.02 10.08
CA GLU A 9 0.72 7.61 10.09
C GLU A 9 1.82 6.55 10.07
N TRP A 10 1.65 5.48 10.86
CA TRP A 10 2.56 4.33 10.84
C TRP A 10 2.58 3.65 9.47
N HIS A 11 1.41 3.42 8.86
CA HIS A 11 1.33 2.82 7.53
C HIS A 11 2.01 3.69 6.49
N GLU A 12 1.75 5.00 6.51
CA GLU A 12 2.36 5.95 5.58
C GLU A 12 3.89 5.93 5.69
N GLY A 13 4.42 5.99 6.92
CA GLY A 13 5.86 5.91 7.15
C GLY A 13 6.48 4.60 6.64
N MET A 14 5.77 3.48 6.78
CA MET A 14 6.22 2.19 6.22
C MET A 14 6.23 2.19 4.69
N CYS A 15 5.23 2.79 4.04
CA CYS A 15 5.19 2.91 2.58
C CYS A 15 6.40 3.68 2.06
N TRP A 16 6.66 4.87 2.62
CA TRP A 16 7.82 5.69 2.22
C TRP A 16 9.15 4.96 2.46
N LYS A 17 9.30 4.31 3.62
CA LYS A 17 10.50 3.52 3.93
C LYS A 17 10.79 2.45 2.87
N TYR A 18 9.77 1.74 2.37
CA TYR A 18 9.97 0.73 1.34
C TYR A 18 10.19 1.32 -0.05
N ILE A 19 9.50 2.42 -0.38
CA ILE A 19 9.74 3.16 -1.62
C ILE A 19 11.21 3.57 -1.71
N ASP A 20 11.75 4.16 -0.64
CA ASP A 20 13.15 4.57 -0.56
C ASP A 20 14.11 3.36 -0.55
N MET A 21 13.80 2.31 0.23
CA MET A 21 14.62 1.11 0.32
C MET A 21 14.82 0.41 -1.03
N PHE A 22 13.77 0.39 -1.86
CA PHE A 22 13.81 -0.20 -3.19
C PHE A 22 14.17 0.80 -4.29
N ASN A 23 14.47 2.06 -3.93
CA ASN A 23 14.77 3.17 -4.83
C ASN A 23 13.70 3.30 -5.94
N LEU A 24 12.43 3.20 -5.54
CA LEU A 24 11.30 3.25 -6.46
C LEU A 24 10.95 4.70 -6.79
N THR A 25 10.66 4.94 -8.06
CA THR A 25 10.01 6.19 -8.47
C THR A 25 8.56 6.21 -8.01
N ASP A 26 7.99 7.41 -7.82
CA ASP A 26 6.58 7.58 -7.49
C ASP A 26 5.64 6.84 -8.47
N TYR A 27 6.00 6.81 -9.75
CA TYR A 27 5.26 6.09 -10.78
C TYR A 27 5.26 4.57 -10.55
N GLN A 28 6.41 3.99 -10.18
CA GLN A 28 6.49 2.57 -9.84
C GLN A 28 5.73 2.25 -8.54
N ALA A 29 5.81 3.13 -7.53
CA ALA A 29 5.06 2.99 -6.30
C ALA A 29 3.53 3.00 -6.54
N LEU A 30 3.07 3.85 -7.46
CA LEU A 30 1.67 3.94 -7.87
C LEU A 30 1.19 2.64 -8.54
N TRP A 31 2.00 2.06 -9.42
CA TRP A 31 1.69 0.75 -10.03
C TRP A 31 1.62 -0.38 -9.00
N ILE A 32 2.51 -0.39 -8.01
CA ILE A 32 2.48 -1.39 -6.93
C ILE A 32 1.21 -1.24 -6.10
N SER A 33 0.82 -0.01 -5.76
CA SER A 33 -0.41 0.28 -5.03
C SER A 33 -1.65 -0.18 -5.81
N TRP A 34 -1.70 0.09 -7.11
CA TRP A 34 -2.77 -0.37 -7.99
C TRP A 34 -2.83 -1.91 -8.09
N ALA A 35 -1.68 -2.57 -8.32
CA ALA A 35 -1.61 -4.03 -8.42
C ALA A 35 -2.04 -4.71 -7.12
N LYS A 36 -1.70 -4.15 -5.96
CA LYS A 36 -2.16 -4.63 -4.64
C LYS A 36 -3.70 -4.60 -4.55
N GLY A 37 -4.32 -3.52 -5.01
CA GLY A 37 -5.78 -3.39 -5.07
C GLY A 37 -6.42 -4.40 -6.01
N LEU A 38 -5.84 -4.59 -7.20
CA LEU A 38 -6.31 -5.58 -8.17
C LEU A 38 -6.24 -7.01 -7.62
N ILE A 39 -5.10 -7.41 -7.02
CA ILE A 39 -4.93 -8.74 -6.43
C ILE A 39 -5.95 -8.95 -5.31
N LEU A 40 -6.16 -7.96 -4.44
CA LEU A 40 -7.18 -8.05 -3.39
C LEU A 40 -8.58 -8.22 -3.97
N GLY A 41 -8.93 -7.47 -5.03
CA GLY A 41 -10.20 -7.61 -5.72
C GLY A 41 -10.40 -8.99 -6.34
N LEU A 42 -9.37 -9.52 -7.01
CA LEU A 42 -9.39 -10.87 -7.58
C LEU A 42 -9.50 -11.97 -6.51
N LEU A 43 -8.83 -11.80 -5.36
CA LEU A 43 -8.95 -12.75 -4.24
C LEU A 43 -10.34 -12.76 -3.65
N LEU A 44 -10.95 -11.57 -3.47
CA LEU A 44 -12.33 -11.47 -3.01
C LEU A 44 -13.29 -12.12 -4.02
N TRP A 45 -13.14 -11.83 -5.31
CA TRP A 45 -13.95 -12.46 -6.35
C TRP A 45 -13.74 -13.98 -6.43
N TRP A 46 -12.55 -14.49 -6.15
CA TRP A 46 -12.33 -15.93 -6.15
C TRP A 46 -13.06 -16.65 -4.99
N ILE A 47 -13.25 -15.97 -3.85
CA ILE A 47 -13.85 -16.55 -2.65
C ILE A 47 -15.39 -16.43 -2.64
N PHE A 48 -15.98 -15.46 -3.35
CA PHE A 48 -17.42 -15.18 -3.41
C PHE A 48 -18.03 -15.50 -4.79
#